data_AF-A0A7W0KE49-F1
#
_entry.id   AF-A0A7W0KE49-F1
#
_cell.length_a   1.000
_cell.length_b   1.000
_cell.length_c   1.000
_cell.angle_alpha   90.00
_cell.angle_beta   90.00
_cell.angle_gamma   90.00
#
_symmetry.space_group_name_H-M   'P 1'
#
loop_
_entity.id
_entity.type
_entity.pdbx_description
1 polymer ?
#
loop_
_entity_poly.entity_id
_entity_poly.type
_entity_poly.pdbx_seq_one_letter_code
_entity_poly.pdbx_strand_id
1 'polypeptide(L)'
;MQLDLELAVLVVRRPSGQVAVYPPVETVQRAGICRELRVPANVRANLAAEAVRIAREIAERIGIVGIMAVEFFVSRGMLYVNELAPRPHNSGHWTIEGAVTSQFEQHLRAVLDLPLGGTDLTGDAVVTINLLGDGSGSDPRSRLGAALTAGKAHVHFYGKEARAGRKIGHVTAIADSVKSADSQARRVIDALTGNLPA
;
A
#
# COMPACT_ATOMS: atom_id res chain seq x y z
N MET A 1 14.23 19.31 -8.32
CA MET A 1 13.70 18.27 -9.23
C MET A 1 12.19 18.36 -9.18
N GLN A 2 11.49 18.43 -10.32
CA GLN A 2 10.03 18.36 -10.33
C GLN A 2 9.64 16.89 -10.20
N LEU A 3 8.95 16.53 -9.12
CA LEU A 3 8.46 15.18 -8.89
C LEU A 3 7.08 15.04 -9.55
N ASP A 4 6.93 14.07 -10.45
CA ASP A 4 5.67 13.80 -11.14
C ASP A 4 4.77 12.92 -10.26
N LEU A 5 5.32 11.84 -9.72
CA LEU A 5 4.66 10.92 -8.77
C LEU A 5 5.70 10.06 -8.04
N GLU A 6 5.26 9.35 -7.01
CA GLU A 6 6.05 8.34 -6.30
C GLU A 6 5.46 6.95 -6.53
N LEU A 7 6.33 5.95 -6.64
CA LEU A 7 5.95 4.55 -6.75
C LEU A 7 6.61 3.72 -5.66
N ALA A 8 6.00 2.60 -5.31
CA ALA A 8 6.71 1.50 -4.69
C ALA A 8 6.44 0.20 -5.44
N VAL A 9 7.42 -0.69 -5.42
CA VAL A 9 7.26 -2.08 -5.88
C VAL A 9 7.66 -3.00 -4.75
N LEU A 10 6.80 -3.97 -4.45
CA LEU A 10 7.11 -5.03 -3.50
C LEU A 10 7.66 -6.23 -4.26
N VAL A 11 8.79 -6.74 -3.81
CA VAL A 11 9.43 -7.95 -4.33
C VAL A 11 9.66 -8.92 -3.19
N VAL A 12 9.31 -10.18 -3.41
CA VAL A 12 9.54 -11.27 -2.46
C VAL A 12 10.43 -12.31 -3.10
N ARG A 13 11.37 -12.85 -2.32
CA ARG A 13 12.27 -13.93 -2.75
C ARG A 13 12.41 -14.96 -1.64
N ARG A 14 12.32 -16.24 -2.00
CA ARG A 14 12.59 -17.36 -1.09
C ARG A 14 13.98 -17.99 -1.35
N PRO A 15 14.57 -18.70 -0.38
CA PRO A 15 15.87 -19.35 -0.53
C PRO A 15 16.01 -20.24 -1.76
N SER A 16 14.97 -21.00 -2.13
CA SER A 16 14.97 -21.85 -3.33
C SER A 16 14.96 -21.10 -4.67
N GLY A 17 14.96 -19.76 -4.64
CA GLY A 17 15.13 -18.90 -5.81
C GLY A 17 13.84 -18.43 -6.47
N GLN A 18 12.65 -18.88 -6.02
CA GLN A 18 11.40 -18.32 -6.50
C GLN A 18 11.30 -16.84 -6.11
N VAL A 19 10.93 -15.99 -7.07
CA VAL A 19 10.68 -14.57 -6.90
C VAL A 19 9.26 -14.26 -7.34
N ALA A 20 8.54 -13.44 -6.56
CA ALA A 20 7.28 -12.86 -6.97
C ALA A 20 7.33 -11.34 -6.78
N VAL A 21 6.67 -10.60 -7.67
CA VAL A 21 6.70 -9.13 -7.68
C VAL A 21 5.27 -8.63 -7.81
N TYR A 22 4.89 -7.72 -6.91
CA TYR A 22 3.58 -7.09 -6.98
C TYR A 22 3.55 -6.00 -8.06
N PRO A 23 2.37 -5.71 -8.64
CA PRO A 23 2.18 -4.52 -9.46
C PRO A 23 2.66 -3.24 -8.74
N PRO A 24 3.25 -2.28 -9.47
CA PRO A 24 3.61 -1.00 -8.88
C PRO A 24 2.41 -0.30 -8.26
N VAL A 25 2.63 0.28 -7.09
CA VAL A 25 1.65 1.10 -6.37
C VAL A 25 2.08 2.56 -6.40
N GLU A 26 1.14 3.46 -6.71
CA GLU A 26 1.36 4.90 -6.54
C GLU A 26 1.24 5.25 -5.05
N THR A 27 2.24 5.94 -4.52
CA THR A 27 2.26 6.40 -3.13
C THR A 27 2.05 7.91 -3.08
N VAL A 28 1.05 8.36 -2.33
CA VAL A 28 0.79 9.80 -2.14
C VAL A 28 1.35 10.23 -0.79
N GLN A 29 2.42 11.03 -0.80
CA GLN A 29 2.99 11.61 0.42
C GLN A 29 2.37 12.99 0.70
N ARG A 30 2.13 13.29 1.98
CA ARG A 30 1.82 14.64 2.47
C ARG A 30 2.58 14.90 3.75
N ALA A 31 3.36 15.98 3.78
CA ALA A 31 4.21 16.36 4.92
C ALA A 31 5.11 15.20 5.40
N GLY A 32 5.77 14.49 4.47
CA GLY A 32 6.66 13.37 4.78
C GLY A 32 5.97 12.08 5.24
N ILE A 33 4.63 12.01 5.14
CA ILE A 33 3.85 10.84 5.55
C ILE A 33 3.10 10.27 4.35
N CYS A 34 3.26 8.96 4.10
CA CYS A 34 2.45 8.27 3.10
C CYS A 34 0.99 8.25 3.56
N ARG A 35 0.13 8.92 2.79
CA ARG A 35 -1.30 9.06 3.03
C ARG A 35 -2.11 8.03 2.28
N GLU A 36 -1.78 7.79 1.02
CA GLU A 36 -2.60 6.97 0.14
C GLU A 36 -1.74 6.04 -0.70
N LEU A 37 -2.31 4.89 -1.01
CA LEU A 37 -1.78 3.87 -1.92
C LEU A 37 -2.83 3.66 -3.00
N ARG A 38 -2.42 3.66 -4.27
CA ARG A 38 -3.34 3.47 -5.40
C ARG A 38 -2.80 2.43 -6.36
N VAL A 39 -3.62 1.42 -6.64
CA VAL A 39 -3.32 0.34 -7.57
C VAL A 39 -4.51 0.18 -8.53
N PRO A 40 -4.30 0.13 -9.85
CA PRO A 40 -3.04 0.32 -10.56
C PRO A 40 -2.49 1.75 -10.39
N ALA A 41 -1.16 1.88 -10.37
CA ALA A 41 -0.50 3.18 -10.33
C ALA A 41 -0.79 4.00 -11.61
N ASN A 42 -0.98 5.32 -11.49
CA ASN A 42 -1.21 6.20 -12.64
C ASN A 42 0.11 6.54 -13.36
N VAL A 43 0.76 5.53 -13.94
CA VAL A 43 2.04 5.66 -14.63
C VAL A 43 2.00 4.91 -15.96
N ARG A 44 2.83 5.33 -16.93
CA ARG A 44 2.93 4.65 -18.22
C ARG A 44 3.38 3.20 -18.04
N ALA A 45 2.82 2.30 -18.84
CA ALA A 45 3.08 0.86 -18.74
C ALA A 45 4.58 0.49 -18.86
N ASN A 46 5.34 1.20 -19.70
CA ASN A 46 6.78 0.98 -19.83
C ASN A 46 7.56 1.36 -18.55
N LEU A 47 7.18 2.45 -17.87
CA LEU A 47 7.76 2.82 -16.57
C LEU A 47 7.34 1.82 -15.48
N ALA A 48 6.09 1.36 -15.47
CA ALA A 48 5.64 0.34 -14.52
C ALA A 48 6.45 -0.95 -14.66
N ALA A 49 6.63 -1.44 -15.90
CA ALA A 49 7.43 -2.61 -16.20
C ALA A 49 8.90 -2.42 -15.81
N GLU A 50 9.47 -1.24 -16.05
CA GLU A 50 10.85 -0.92 -15.68
C GLU A 50 11.03 -0.87 -14.16
N ALA A 51 10.07 -0.32 -13.40
CA ALA A 51 10.11 -0.33 -11.93
C ALA A 51 10.08 -1.78 -11.38
N VAL A 52 9.27 -2.65 -11.97
CA VAL A 52 9.22 -4.09 -11.65
C VAL A 52 10.56 -4.76 -11.94
N ARG A 53 11.15 -4.49 -13.11
CA ARG A 53 12.44 -5.04 -13.54
C ARG A 53 13.55 -4.62 -12.57
N ILE A 54 13.65 -3.33 -12.25
CA ILE A 54 14.64 -2.78 -11.32
C ILE A 54 14.47 -3.39 -9.93
N ALA A 55 13.24 -3.44 -9.39
CA ALA A 55 12.99 -3.98 -8.06
C ALA A 55 13.40 -5.47 -7.96
N ARG A 56 13.08 -6.26 -8.98
CA ARG A 56 13.51 -7.66 -9.08
C ARG A 56 15.03 -7.79 -9.10
N GLU A 57 15.70 -7.03 -9.95
CA GLU A 57 17.15 -7.07 -10.09
C GLU A 57 17.86 -6.68 -8.78
N ILE A 58 17.37 -5.66 -8.08
CA ILE A 58 17.89 -5.25 -6.77
C ILE A 58 17.74 -6.40 -5.75
N ALA A 59 16.56 -7.02 -5.67
CA ALA A 59 16.31 -8.12 -4.73
C ALA A 59 17.20 -9.34 -5.00
N GLU A 60 17.40 -9.70 -6.28
CA GLU A 60 18.27 -10.80 -6.69
C GLU A 60 19.75 -10.51 -6.37
N ARG A 61 20.23 -9.29 -6.65
CA ARG A 61 21.62 -8.89 -6.38
C ARG A 61 21.93 -8.78 -4.89
N ILE A 62 20.99 -8.26 -4.09
CA ILE A 62 21.12 -8.21 -2.63
C ILE A 62 21.00 -9.62 -2.03
N GLY A 63 20.28 -10.52 -2.70
CA GLY A 63 20.06 -11.89 -2.23
C GLY A 63 19.09 -11.94 -1.04
N ILE A 64 18.08 -11.07 -1.02
CA ILE A 64 17.11 -11.03 0.09
C ILE A 64 16.41 -12.39 0.28
N VAL A 65 16.01 -12.65 1.52
CA VAL A 65 15.05 -13.69 1.90
C VAL A 65 13.88 -13.00 2.59
N GLY A 66 12.67 -13.23 2.10
CA GLY A 66 11.50 -12.47 2.53
C GLY A 66 11.10 -11.41 1.51
N ILE A 67 10.48 -10.34 2.00
CA ILE A 67 9.91 -9.27 1.16
C ILE A 67 10.72 -7.99 1.34
N MET A 68 10.81 -7.21 0.27
CA MET A 68 11.40 -5.87 0.27
C MET A 68 10.51 -4.92 -0.53
N ALA A 69 10.36 -3.69 -0.03
CA ALA A 69 9.84 -2.59 -0.82
C ALA A 69 11.00 -1.82 -1.46
N VAL A 70 10.84 -1.48 -2.73
CA VAL A 70 11.70 -0.55 -3.47
C VAL A 70 10.86 0.66 -3.80
N GLU A 71 11.21 1.82 -3.23
CA GLU A 71 10.53 3.08 -3.51
C GLU A 71 11.22 3.83 -4.64
N PHE A 72 10.44 4.51 -5.46
CA PHE A 72 10.90 5.26 -6.62
C PHE A 72 10.30 6.66 -6.65
N PHE A 73 11.11 7.60 -7.11
CA PHE A 73 10.62 8.86 -7.66
C PHE A 73 10.48 8.75 -9.17
N VAL A 74 9.38 9.29 -9.71
CA VAL A 74 9.22 9.53 -11.13
C VAL A 74 9.38 11.03 -11.39
N SER A 75 10.30 11.40 -12.27
CA SER A 75 10.53 12.79 -12.65
C SER A 75 10.89 12.84 -14.13
N ARG A 76 10.14 13.62 -14.90
CA ARG A 76 10.34 13.82 -16.35
C ARG A 76 10.36 12.51 -17.12
N GLY A 77 9.50 11.56 -16.71
CA GLY A 77 9.41 10.23 -17.33
C GLY A 77 10.57 9.28 -17.03
N MET A 78 11.39 9.58 -16.03
CA MET A 78 12.49 8.73 -15.56
C MET A 78 12.23 8.21 -14.15
N LEU A 79 12.74 7.01 -13.85
CA LEU A 79 12.70 6.40 -12.51
C LEU A 79 14.00 6.65 -11.76
N TYR A 80 13.87 6.97 -10.48
CA TYR A 80 14.99 7.11 -9.54
C TYR A 80 14.66 6.28 -8.30
N VAL A 81 15.53 5.34 -7.93
CA VAL A 81 15.38 4.60 -6.67
C VAL A 81 15.58 5.57 -5.51
N ASN A 82 14.63 5.60 -4.59
CA ASN A 82 14.64 6.45 -3.41
C ASN A 82 15.11 5.68 -2.16
N GLU A 83 14.37 4.63 -1.77
CA GLU A 83 14.62 3.87 -0.55
C GLU A 83 14.40 2.37 -0.79
N LEU A 84 15.13 1.55 -0.02
CA LEU A 84 14.95 0.11 0.07
C LEU A 84 14.57 -0.28 1.50
N ALA A 85 13.47 -1.02 1.67
CA ALA A 85 13.01 -1.50 2.97
C ALA A 85 12.86 -3.03 2.96
N PRO A 86 13.82 -3.82 3.49
CA PRO A 86 13.81 -5.29 3.44
C PRO A 86 12.88 -5.91 4.50
N ARG A 87 11.61 -5.49 4.48
CA ARG A 87 10.55 -5.93 5.40
C ARG A 87 9.18 -5.66 4.77
N PRO A 88 8.09 -6.21 5.32
CA PRO A 88 6.76 -5.69 5.03
C PRO A 88 6.71 -4.17 5.20
N HIS A 89 6.06 -3.51 4.26
CA HIS A 89 6.10 -2.06 4.11
C HIS A 89 4.72 -1.45 4.09
N ASN A 90 4.61 -0.19 4.53
CA ASN A 90 3.35 0.54 4.54
C ASN A 90 2.74 0.63 3.12
N SER A 91 3.59 0.77 2.10
CA SER A 91 3.16 0.77 0.69
C SER A 91 2.56 -0.55 0.21
N GLY A 92 2.62 -1.61 1.01
CA GLY A 92 2.01 -2.90 0.69
C GLY A 92 0.73 -3.23 1.45
N HIS A 93 0.19 -2.34 2.28
CA HIS A 93 -1.00 -2.69 3.08
C HIS A 93 -2.23 -3.01 2.22
N TRP A 94 -2.32 -2.44 1.02
CA TRP A 94 -3.36 -2.79 0.05
C TRP A 94 -3.41 -4.28 -0.28
N THR A 95 -2.30 -5.02 -0.15
CA THR A 95 -2.23 -6.45 -0.48
C THR A 95 -3.00 -7.35 0.49
N ILE A 96 -3.45 -6.85 1.65
CA ILE A 96 -4.20 -7.68 2.61
C ILE A 96 -5.53 -8.12 1.99
N GLU A 97 -6.24 -7.20 1.33
CA GLU A 97 -7.48 -7.49 0.62
C GLU A 97 -7.31 -7.48 -0.89
N GLY A 98 -6.44 -6.61 -1.38
CA GLY A 98 -6.35 -6.23 -2.78
C GLY A 98 -5.47 -7.13 -3.64
N ALA A 99 -4.78 -8.11 -3.05
CA ALA A 99 -3.95 -9.08 -3.77
C ALA A 99 -4.31 -10.52 -3.38
N VAL A 100 -4.08 -11.46 -4.29
CA VAL A 100 -4.34 -12.90 -4.06
C VAL A 100 -3.60 -13.42 -2.83
N THR A 101 -2.41 -12.91 -2.55
CA THR A 101 -1.63 -13.22 -1.34
C THR A 101 -1.09 -11.93 -0.77
N SER A 102 -1.25 -11.73 0.53
CA SER A 102 -0.78 -10.50 1.19
C SER A 102 0.73 -10.46 1.31
N GLN A 103 1.31 -9.26 1.44
CA GLN A 103 2.73 -9.08 1.68
C GLN A 103 3.22 -9.80 2.94
N PHE A 104 2.35 -9.92 3.95
CA PHE A 104 2.67 -10.56 5.22
C PHE A 104 2.75 -12.07 5.05
N GLU A 105 1.78 -12.65 4.34
CA GLU A 105 1.80 -14.07 4.03
C GLU A 105 2.95 -14.42 3.09
N GLN A 106 3.21 -13.61 2.04
CA GLN A 106 4.37 -13.81 1.16
C GLN A 106 5.68 -13.76 1.93
N HIS A 107 5.82 -12.82 2.88
CA HIS A 107 7.01 -12.73 3.72
C HIS A 107 7.23 -14.02 4.53
N LEU A 108 6.18 -14.54 5.17
CA LEU A 108 6.24 -15.78 5.92
C LEU A 108 6.56 -16.98 5.02
N ARG A 109 5.87 -17.12 3.88
CA ARG A 109 6.14 -18.17 2.91
C ARG A 109 7.59 -18.13 2.44
N ALA A 110 8.12 -16.95 2.16
CA ALA A 110 9.49 -16.79 1.71
C ALA A 110 10.53 -17.14 2.78
N VAL A 111 10.34 -16.71 4.03
CA VAL A 111 11.25 -17.02 5.14
C VAL A 111 11.24 -18.52 5.46
N LEU A 112 10.07 -19.17 5.36
CA LEU A 112 9.90 -20.60 5.59
C LEU A 112 10.22 -21.46 4.36
N ASP A 113 10.66 -20.84 3.25
CA ASP A 113 10.91 -21.50 1.97
C ASP A 113 9.71 -22.35 1.49
N LEU A 114 8.50 -21.82 1.63
CA LEU A 114 7.27 -22.37 1.08
C LEU A 114 6.98 -21.78 -0.32
N PRO A 115 6.15 -22.43 -1.16
CA PRO A 115 5.74 -21.88 -2.44
C PRO A 115 5.10 -20.49 -2.29
N LEU A 116 5.60 -19.52 -3.05
CA LEU A 116 5.04 -18.17 -3.07
C LEU A 116 3.65 -18.18 -3.73
N GLY A 117 2.76 -17.32 -3.24
CA GLY A 117 1.41 -17.14 -3.78
C GLY A 117 1.37 -16.18 -4.97
N GLY A 118 0.18 -16.06 -5.56
CA GLY A 118 -0.10 -15.09 -6.63
C GLY A 118 -0.04 -13.66 -6.11
N THR A 119 0.41 -12.73 -6.96
CA THR A 119 0.53 -11.30 -6.64
C THR A 119 -0.45 -10.43 -7.43
N ASP A 120 -1.35 -11.05 -8.19
CA ASP A 120 -2.40 -10.38 -8.96
C ASP A 120 -3.41 -9.71 -8.04
N LEU A 121 -4.06 -8.66 -8.55
CA LEU A 121 -5.12 -7.99 -7.82
C LEU A 121 -6.35 -8.91 -7.71
N THR A 122 -7.09 -8.78 -6.62
CA THR A 122 -8.39 -9.47 -6.41
C THR A 122 -9.57 -8.73 -7.06
N GLY A 123 -9.35 -7.53 -7.59
CA GLY A 123 -10.31 -6.72 -8.34
C GLY A 123 -9.59 -5.75 -9.28
N ASP A 124 -10.32 -4.83 -9.92
CA ASP A 124 -9.74 -3.96 -10.95
C ASP A 124 -8.91 -2.80 -10.36
N ALA A 125 -9.26 -2.34 -9.17
CA ALA A 125 -8.54 -1.29 -8.48
C ALA A 125 -8.63 -1.40 -6.95
N VAL A 126 -7.58 -0.94 -6.28
CA VAL A 126 -7.44 -0.93 -4.83
C VAL A 126 -6.91 0.42 -4.38
N VAL A 127 -7.55 1.02 -3.38
CA VAL A 127 -7.07 2.23 -2.73
C VAL A 127 -7.00 2.01 -1.23
N THR A 128 -5.84 2.30 -0.65
CA THR A 128 -5.65 2.29 0.80
C THR A 128 -5.34 3.70 1.30
N ILE A 129 -6.07 4.17 2.30
CA ILE A 129 -5.84 5.46 2.95
C ILE A 129 -5.40 5.23 4.39
N ASN A 130 -4.27 5.80 4.77
CA ASN A 130 -3.75 5.74 6.14
C ASN A 130 -4.60 6.62 7.07
N LEU A 131 -5.10 6.02 8.15
CA LEU A 131 -5.81 6.71 9.21
C LEU A 131 -4.81 7.28 10.22
N LEU A 132 -4.82 8.60 10.37
CA LEU A 132 -3.99 9.31 11.36
C LEU A 132 -4.85 9.78 12.53
N GLY A 133 -4.26 9.81 13.72
CA GLY A 133 -4.84 10.52 14.85
C GLY A 133 -4.84 12.03 14.61
N ASP A 134 -5.94 12.68 14.99
CA ASP A 134 -6.15 14.13 14.90
C ASP A 134 -5.64 14.90 16.14
N GLY A 135 -5.38 14.19 17.25
CA GLY A 135 -4.96 14.78 18.52
C GLY A 135 -6.09 15.42 19.32
N SER A 136 -7.36 15.25 18.91
CA SER A 136 -8.53 15.79 19.62
C SER A 136 -8.88 15.04 20.91
N GLY A 137 -8.22 13.89 21.14
CA GLY A 137 -8.59 12.93 22.19
C GLY A 137 -9.78 12.04 21.79
N SER A 138 -10.41 12.29 20.63
CA SER A 138 -11.45 11.41 20.10
C SER A 138 -10.83 10.09 19.61
N ASP A 139 -11.45 8.98 20.00
CA ASP A 139 -11.07 7.66 19.51
C ASP A 139 -11.90 7.28 18.27
N PRO A 140 -11.29 7.18 17.07
CA PRO A 140 -12.02 6.81 15.85
C PRO A 140 -12.73 5.45 15.95
N ARG A 141 -12.27 4.55 16.84
CA ARG A 141 -12.90 3.24 17.06
C ARG A 141 -14.34 3.37 17.56
N SER A 142 -14.67 4.44 18.28
CA SER A 142 -16.04 4.74 18.73
C SER A 142 -17.02 4.97 17.57
N ARG A 143 -16.50 5.32 16.38
CA ARG A 143 -17.30 5.56 15.16
C ARG A 143 -17.26 4.39 14.18
N LEU A 144 -16.64 3.26 14.54
CA LEU A 144 -16.46 2.13 13.62
C LEU A 144 -17.78 1.64 13.02
N GLY A 145 -18.85 1.55 13.82
CA GLY A 145 -20.17 1.13 13.33
C GLY A 145 -20.70 2.02 12.21
N ALA A 146 -20.62 3.34 12.37
CA ALA A 146 -21.03 4.30 11.34
C ALA A 146 -20.08 4.29 10.13
N ALA A 147 -18.79 4.07 10.35
CA ALA A 147 -17.82 4.00 9.27
C ALA A 147 -18.02 2.79 8.36
N LEU A 148 -18.36 1.63 8.93
CA LEU A 148 -18.61 0.42 8.15
C LEU A 148 -19.88 0.50 7.29
N THR A 149 -20.79 1.44 7.56
CA THR A 149 -21.98 1.69 6.72
C THR A 149 -21.76 2.79 5.68
N ALA A 150 -20.72 3.62 5.83
CA ALA A 150 -20.47 4.78 4.97
C ALA A 150 -19.90 4.42 3.58
N GLY A 151 -19.21 3.28 3.46
CA GLY A 151 -18.60 2.81 2.22
C GLY A 151 -18.22 1.33 2.28
N LYS A 152 -17.97 0.71 1.12
CA LYS A 152 -17.54 -0.69 1.04
C LYS A 152 -16.01 -0.75 1.14
N ALA A 153 -15.49 -0.74 2.36
CA ALA A 153 -14.06 -0.78 2.62
C ALA A 153 -13.73 -1.60 3.88
N HIS A 154 -12.48 -1.99 4.00
CA HIS A 154 -11.91 -2.77 5.09
C HIS A 154 -11.14 -1.85 6.02
N VAL A 155 -11.51 -1.82 7.29
CA VAL A 155 -10.86 -0.99 8.32
C VAL A 155 -9.88 -1.83 9.12
N HIS A 156 -8.63 -1.37 9.21
CA HIS A 156 -7.58 -1.99 10.02
C HIS A 156 -7.09 -1.03 11.07
N PHE A 157 -7.29 -1.35 12.34
CA PHE A 157 -6.68 -0.62 13.46
C PHE A 157 -5.43 -1.33 13.95
N TYR A 158 -4.41 -0.55 14.31
CA TYR A 158 -3.13 -1.06 14.82
C TYR A 158 -3.07 -1.19 16.34
N GLY A 159 -4.18 -0.99 17.05
CA GLY A 159 -4.21 -0.96 18.53
C GLY A 159 -3.42 0.19 19.16
N LYS A 160 -3.08 1.24 18.38
CA LYS A 160 -2.33 2.42 18.85
C LYS A 160 -3.28 3.51 19.33
N GLU A 161 -2.87 4.23 20.38
CA GLU A 161 -3.56 5.45 20.83
C GLU A 161 -3.55 6.54 19.74
N ALA A 162 -4.67 7.24 19.60
CA ALA A 162 -4.79 8.41 18.74
C ALA A 162 -3.97 9.57 19.30
N ARG A 163 -2.96 9.99 18.53
CA ARG A 163 -2.16 11.20 18.77
C ARG A 163 -1.98 11.92 17.44
N ALA A 164 -1.85 13.24 17.47
CA ALA A 164 -1.71 14.05 16.26
C ALA A 164 -0.61 13.50 15.34
N GLY A 165 -0.97 13.19 14.09
CA GLY A 165 -0.05 12.69 13.06
C GLY A 165 0.36 11.21 13.20
N ARG A 166 -0.03 10.51 14.27
CA ARG A 166 0.31 9.10 14.47
C ARG A 166 -0.56 8.22 13.57
N LYS A 167 0.07 7.34 12.79
CA LYS A 167 -0.64 6.26 12.05
C LYS A 167 -1.26 5.28 13.05
N ILE A 168 -2.58 5.23 13.09
CA ILE A 168 -3.37 4.39 13.99
C ILE A 168 -4.12 3.27 13.27
N GLY A 169 -4.19 3.34 11.94
CA GLY A 169 -4.80 2.31 11.12
C GLY A 169 -4.70 2.64 9.63
N HIS A 170 -5.42 1.89 8.83
CA HIS A 170 -5.67 2.18 7.42
C HIS A 170 -7.04 1.65 6.99
N VAL A 171 -7.53 2.18 5.87
CA VAL A 171 -8.77 1.75 5.24
C VAL A 171 -8.46 1.35 3.80
N THR A 172 -8.80 0.12 3.41
CA THR A 172 -8.60 -0.39 2.04
C THR A 172 -9.95 -0.61 1.36
N ALA A 173 -10.15 -0.05 0.17
CA ALA A 173 -11.32 -0.30 -0.67
C ALA A 173 -10.91 -0.94 -1.98
N ILE A 174 -11.73 -1.88 -2.47
CA ILE A 174 -11.58 -2.55 -3.77
C ILE A 174 -12.78 -2.18 -4.62
N ALA A 175 -12.55 -1.79 -5.88
CA ALA A 175 -13.61 -1.41 -6.79
C ALA A 175 -13.22 -1.66 -8.26
N ASP A 176 -14.13 -1.31 -9.17
CA ASP A 176 -13.97 -1.33 -10.62
C ASP A 176 -13.00 -0.25 -11.16
N SER A 177 -12.63 0.72 -10.33
CA SER A 177 -11.78 1.85 -10.71
C SER A 177 -11.13 2.50 -9.49
N VAL A 178 -9.95 3.10 -9.69
CA VAL A 178 -9.23 3.85 -8.62
C VAL A 178 -10.11 4.96 -8.06
N LYS A 179 -10.89 5.64 -8.92
CA LYS A 179 -11.82 6.70 -8.49
C LYS A 179 -12.93 6.17 -7.58
N SER A 180 -13.52 5.02 -7.91
CA SER A 180 -14.56 4.39 -7.10
C SER A 180 -14.01 3.90 -5.77
N ALA A 181 -12.85 3.22 -5.78
CA ALA A 181 -12.17 2.75 -4.58
C ALA A 181 -11.79 3.93 -3.65
N ASP A 182 -11.21 5.01 -4.20
CA ASP A 182 -10.88 6.23 -3.46
C ASP A 182 -12.14 6.83 -2.79
N SER A 183 -13.23 6.96 -3.55
CA SER A 183 -14.51 7.49 -3.04
C SER A 183 -15.11 6.64 -1.92
N GLN A 184 -14.90 5.32 -1.95
CA GLN A 184 -15.37 4.41 -0.90
C GLN A 184 -14.48 4.50 0.34
N ALA A 185 -13.15 4.45 0.18
CA ALA A 185 -12.20 4.56 1.28
C ALA A 185 -12.32 5.91 2.00
N ARG A 186 -12.47 7.03 1.27
CA ARG A 186 -12.65 8.36 1.87
C ARG A 186 -13.89 8.48 2.72
N ARG A 187 -15.04 7.99 2.25
CA ARG A 187 -16.29 8.01 3.05
C ARG A 187 -16.13 7.31 4.39
N VAL A 188 -15.41 6.19 4.41
CA VAL A 188 -15.11 5.46 5.66
C VAL A 188 -14.11 6.23 6.53
N ILE A 189 -13.06 6.84 5.96
CA ILE A 189 -12.12 7.71 6.70
C ILE A 189 -12.86 8.90 7.31
N ASP A 190 -13.70 9.60 6.54
CA ASP A 190 -14.44 10.77 6.99
C ASP A 190 -15.39 10.41 8.15
N ALA A 191 -16.06 9.26 8.06
CA ALA A 191 -16.87 8.71 9.15
C ALA A 191 -16.05 8.44 10.41
N LEU A 192 -14.86 7.84 10.26
CA LEU A 192 -13.95 7.56 11.39
C LEU A 192 -13.44 8.84 12.05
N THR A 193 -13.16 9.88 11.26
CA THR A 193 -12.65 11.17 11.75
C THR A 193 -13.75 12.16 12.13
N GLY A 194 -15.03 11.81 11.97
CA GLY A 194 -16.15 12.70 12.28
C GLY A 194 -16.34 13.87 11.30
N ASN A 195 -15.80 13.75 10.08
CA ASN A 195 -15.85 14.75 9.01
C ASN A 195 -16.86 14.37 7.91
N LEU A 196 -17.93 13.64 8.25
CA LEU A 196 -18.96 13.31 7.25
C LEU A 196 -19.51 14.60 6.65
N PRO A 197 -19.57 14.74 5.31
CA PRO A 197 -20.33 15.82 4.70
C PRO A 197 -21.78 15.69 5.13
N ALA A 198 -22.38 16.83 5.51
CA ALA A 198 -23.78 16.93 5.93
C ALA A 198 -24.76 16.47 4.84
#